data_AF-A0A1R4ABF8-F1
#
_entry.id   AF-A0A1R4ABF8-F1
#
_cell.length_a   1.000
_cell.length_b   1.000
_cell.length_c   1.000
_cell.angle_alpha   90.00
_cell.angle_beta   90.00
_cell.angle_gamma   90.00
#
_symmetry.space_group_name_H-M   'P 1'
#
loop_
_entity.id
_entity.type
_entity.pdbx_description
1 polymer ?
#
loop_
_entity_poly.entity_id
_entity_poly.type
_entity_poly.pdbx_seq_one_letter_code
_entity_poly.pdbx_strand_id
1 'polypeptide(L)'
;MYLDYFPLTQSLSSSYNFFNTQILPNLYDNGTSLIQYAKDLYPVELHIHVLSHICSRHRQIALSNNGYKLNILDSVYNQCLGELIAQKLHKIIVNCQSYNKVSVHTPNTTTLLPGSNIFATEQLETALNATHKQLVLALTSHWNTYNPKPKCQSKVATINLKPVDIGSKGSTFIVSDFGNKNHLNKNLDSPYIGLHFEHDRTFTLEGLDIVHNIINNLGFVVIKNVLSEEHIQTIRDCLNLDRAQARDVAFSILEEDSNVNAAKYTRGRIVCSLRGTTYDTKLRRVQMFWTPLLHYVMPRSIASFPQNRQMSLEKSLYISWINLILSDPLSDYECWHRNNSKYGITVVIPLDYRTDEDGRIEFIPYTHSPNFNRNSKNILNAIKKGPVGVDVKPGDLIVYNSTILHRYTMNKSFDCKSDLVYQYDYVDSVPPGQGRLHFMYDKLLAKLIVFCNKFY
;
A
#
# COMPACT_ATOMS: atom_id res chain seq x y z
N MET A 1 1.20 -46.11 -15.49
CA MET A 1 2.34 -47.00 -15.80
C MET A 1 3.24 -46.20 -16.74
N TYR A 2 4.43 -45.81 -16.25
CA TYR A 2 5.58 -45.10 -16.89
C TYR A 2 5.33 -43.72 -17.55
N LEU A 3 5.84 -42.58 -17.05
CA LEU A 3 7.22 -42.06 -16.87
C LEU A 3 7.98 -41.71 -18.17
N ASP A 4 8.23 -40.40 -18.32
CA ASP A 4 9.37 -39.63 -18.89
C ASP A 4 9.86 -39.86 -20.35
N TYR A 5 10.45 -38.92 -21.11
CA TYR A 5 11.36 -37.78 -20.85
C TYR A 5 11.27 -36.66 -21.94
N PHE A 6 11.66 -35.43 -21.54
CA PHE A 6 11.99 -34.12 -22.19
C PHE A 6 12.43 -34.04 -23.69
N PRO A 7 12.60 -32.85 -24.36
CA PRO A 7 12.75 -31.47 -23.84
C PRO A 7 12.06 -30.30 -24.59
N LEU A 8 11.90 -29.13 -23.93
CA LEU A 8 12.22 -27.77 -24.46
C LEU A 8 11.78 -26.67 -23.45
N THR A 9 12.53 -26.53 -22.36
CA THR A 9 12.46 -25.36 -21.47
C THR A 9 13.80 -24.63 -21.48
N GLN A 10 14.04 -23.86 -22.54
CA GLN A 10 15.06 -22.81 -22.59
C GLN A 10 14.56 -21.71 -23.53
N SER A 11 13.88 -20.68 -23.00
CA SER A 11 13.90 -19.33 -23.59
C SER A 11 13.24 -18.20 -22.77
N LEU A 12 12.52 -18.48 -21.66
CA LEU A 12 11.86 -17.40 -20.91
C LEU A 12 12.53 -17.01 -19.57
N SER A 13 13.37 -17.87 -18.99
CA SER A 13 14.22 -17.49 -17.85
C SER A 13 15.44 -16.65 -18.24
N SER A 14 15.89 -16.76 -19.50
CA SER A 14 16.98 -15.95 -20.06
C SER A 14 16.57 -14.49 -20.25
N SER A 15 15.32 -14.21 -20.63
CA SER A 15 14.83 -12.84 -20.80
C SER A 15 14.60 -12.11 -19.46
N TYR A 16 14.22 -12.85 -18.41
CA TYR A 16 14.03 -12.29 -17.07
C TYR A 16 15.36 -12.05 -16.32
N ASN A 17 16.35 -12.94 -16.52
CA ASN A 17 17.71 -12.69 -16.05
C ASN A 17 18.39 -11.56 -16.84
N PHE A 18 18.19 -11.47 -18.17
CA PHE A 18 18.70 -10.34 -18.96
C PHE A 18 18.17 -8.97 -18.45
N PHE A 19 16.91 -8.90 -18.02
CA PHE A 19 16.30 -7.69 -17.47
C PHE A 19 16.83 -7.28 -16.08
N ASN A 20 17.18 -8.23 -15.20
CA ASN A 20 17.62 -7.92 -13.83
C ASN A 20 19.15 -7.93 -13.63
N THR A 21 19.91 -8.71 -14.40
CA THR A 21 21.37 -8.79 -14.26
C THR A 21 22.14 -7.89 -15.22
N GLN A 22 21.52 -7.39 -16.30
CA GLN A 22 22.18 -6.45 -17.22
C GLN A 22 21.54 -5.06 -17.22
N ILE A 23 20.21 -4.91 -17.22
CA ILE A 23 19.58 -3.59 -17.43
C ILE A 23 19.55 -2.72 -16.15
N LEU A 24 19.26 -3.30 -14.99
CA LEU A 24 19.25 -2.55 -13.73
C LEU A 24 20.63 -2.02 -13.31
N PRO A 25 21.74 -2.78 -13.44
CA PRO A 25 23.09 -2.22 -13.29
C PRO A 25 23.45 -1.23 -14.40
N ASN A 26 23.01 -1.43 -15.65
CA ASN A 26 23.37 -0.56 -16.77
C ASN A 26 22.56 0.75 -16.86
N LEU A 27 21.45 0.88 -16.13
CA LEU A 27 20.82 2.18 -15.83
C LEU A 27 21.76 3.09 -15.01
N TYR A 28 22.72 2.50 -14.28
CA TYR A 28 23.67 3.24 -13.45
C TYR A 28 24.94 3.68 -14.20
N ASP A 29 25.25 3.23 -15.42
CA ASP A 29 26.51 3.63 -16.05
C ASP A 29 26.37 4.55 -17.27
N ASN A 30 25.22 4.61 -17.95
CA ASN A 30 25.08 5.42 -19.16
C ASN A 30 23.72 6.15 -19.19
N GLY A 31 23.72 7.48 -19.04
CA GLY A 31 22.52 8.34 -18.95
C GLY A 31 21.52 8.26 -20.12
N THR A 32 21.82 7.49 -21.15
CA THR A 32 20.94 7.12 -22.28
C THR A 32 19.66 6.39 -21.84
N SER A 33 19.72 5.64 -20.74
CA SER A 33 18.59 4.86 -20.20
C SER A 33 17.53 5.73 -19.50
N LEU A 34 17.95 6.83 -18.86
CA LEU A 34 17.06 7.79 -18.20
C LEU A 34 16.18 8.54 -19.21
N ILE A 35 16.74 8.91 -20.37
CA ILE A 35 16.03 9.61 -21.45
C ILE A 35 14.98 8.71 -22.09
N GLN A 36 15.27 7.42 -22.27
CA GLN A 36 14.31 6.48 -22.83
C GLN A 36 13.15 6.22 -21.86
N TYR A 37 13.43 6.17 -20.56
CA TYR A 37 12.42 6.04 -19.49
C TYR A 37 11.58 7.32 -19.31
N ALA A 38 12.17 8.49 -19.56
CA ALA A 38 11.51 9.79 -19.43
C ALA A 38 10.37 10.03 -20.43
N LYS A 39 10.33 9.29 -21.55
CA LYS A 39 9.33 9.48 -22.61
C LYS A 39 7.92 9.07 -22.20
N ASP A 40 7.79 8.17 -21.22
CA ASP A 40 6.52 7.57 -20.81
C ASP A 40 6.00 8.12 -19.46
N LEU A 41 6.70 9.10 -18.86
CA LEU A 41 6.36 9.67 -17.57
C LEU A 41 5.76 11.07 -17.68
N TYR A 42 4.85 11.41 -16.77
CA TYR A 42 4.43 12.80 -16.62
C TYR A 42 5.61 13.66 -16.13
N PRO A 43 5.71 14.96 -16.52
CA PRO A 43 6.84 15.82 -16.14
C PRO A 43 7.12 15.88 -14.64
N VAL A 44 6.07 15.80 -13.82
CA VAL A 44 6.17 15.78 -12.35
C VAL A 44 6.83 14.49 -11.85
N GLU A 45 6.40 13.34 -12.37
CA GLU A 45 6.95 12.03 -12.03
C GLU A 45 8.42 11.92 -12.48
N LEU A 46 8.71 12.39 -13.69
CA LEU A 46 10.07 12.47 -14.22
C LEU A 46 10.97 13.30 -13.31
N HIS A 47 10.55 14.50 -12.91
CA HIS A 47 11.35 15.36 -12.02
C HIS A 47 11.58 14.73 -10.63
N ILE A 48 10.60 14.01 -10.08
CA ILE A 48 10.73 13.29 -8.80
C ILE A 48 11.74 12.15 -8.93
N HIS A 49 11.67 11.38 -10.02
CA HIS A 49 12.61 10.30 -10.29
C HIS A 49 14.03 10.81 -10.48
N VAL A 50 14.20 11.91 -11.23
CA VAL A 50 15.50 12.55 -11.44
C VAL A 50 16.07 13.10 -10.12
N LEU A 51 15.26 13.72 -9.27
CA LEU A 51 15.71 14.17 -7.95
C LEU A 51 16.15 13.03 -7.04
N SER A 52 15.37 11.95 -6.99
CA SER A 52 15.71 10.77 -6.20
C SER A 52 17.06 10.20 -6.66
N HIS A 53 17.30 10.16 -7.97
CA HIS A 53 18.58 9.75 -8.54
C HIS A 53 19.73 10.68 -8.16
N ILE A 54 19.53 12.00 -8.26
CA ILE A 54 20.53 13.01 -7.86
C ILE A 54 20.89 12.87 -6.38
N CYS A 55 19.90 12.74 -5.49
CA CYS A 55 20.11 12.55 -4.05
C CYS A 55 20.88 11.26 -3.75
N SER A 56 20.52 10.16 -4.43
CA SER A 56 21.21 8.87 -4.29
C SER A 56 22.68 8.97 -4.71
N ARG A 57 22.95 9.61 -5.86
CA ARG A 57 24.33 9.83 -6.35
C ARG A 57 25.15 10.73 -5.45
N HIS A 58 24.56 11.83 -4.98
CA HIS A 58 25.25 12.74 -4.08
C HIS A 58 25.65 12.06 -2.77
N ARG A 59 24.77 11.19 -2.23
CA ARG A 59 25.06 10.37 -1.05
C ARG A 59 26.19 9.36 -1.32
N GLN A 60 26.18 8.68 -2.46
CA GLN A 60 27.24 7.74 -2.84
C GLN A 60 28.60 8.42 -3.00
N ILE A 61 28.64 9.61 -3.60
CA ILE A 61 29.85 10.41 -3.76
C ILE A 61 30.39 10.83 -2.39
N ALA A 62 29.53 11.32 -1.50
CA ALA A 62 29.93 11.74 -0.16
C ALA A 62 30.49 10.58 0.69
N LEU A 63 29.98 9.36 0.50
CA LEU A 63 30.42 8.17 1.22
C LEU A 63 31.68 7.52 0.63
N SER A 64 31.96 7.72 -0.66
CA SER A 64 33.07 7.04 -1.36
C SER A 64 34.40 7.80 -1.34
N ASN A 65 34.44 9.05 -0.83
CA ASN A 65 35.63 9.92 -0.79
C ASN A 65 36.36 10.12 -2.14
N ASN A 66 35.77 9.70 -3.26
CA ASN A 66 36.44 9.62 -4.57
C ASN A 66 36.54 10.96 -5.32
N GLY A 67 36.30 12.11 -4.67
CA GLY A 67 36.46 13.45 -5.26
C GLY A 67 35.56 13.77 -6.47
N TYR A 68 34.71 12.83 -6.90
CA TYR A 68 33.86 12.98 -8.07
C TYR A 68 32.77 14.01 -7.83
N LYS A 69 32.61 15.00 -8.73
CA LYS A 69 31.57 16.03 -8.62
C LYS A 69 30.42 15.71 -9.55
N LEU A 70 29.22 15.54 -9.00
CA LEU A 70 28.00 15.39 -9.79
C LEU A 70 27.69 16.72 -10.50
N ASN A 71 27.84 16.76 -11.82
CA ASN A 71 27.46 17.92 -12.63
C ASN A 71 26.03 17.78 -13.17
N ILE A 72 25.05 18.36 -12.47
CA ILE A 72 23.64 18.37 -12.91
C ILE A 72 23.44 19.17 -14.22
N LEU A 73 24.42 19.99 -14.63
CA LEU A 73 24.35 20.72 -15.89
C LEU A 73 24.77 19.88 -17.10
N ASP A 74 25.21 18.63 -16.91
CA ASP A 74 25.44 17.70 -18.01
C ASP A 74 24.12 17.41 -18.77
N SER A 75 24.24 17.10 -20.07
CA SER A 75 23.13 17.14 -21.03
C SER A 75 21.88 16.35 -20.63
N VAL A 76 22.04 15.20 -19.97
CA VAL A 76 20.93 14.29 -19.62
C VAL A 76 20.01 14.87 -18.54
N TYR A 77 20.57 15.40 -17.45
CA TYR A 77 19.77 15.98 -16.37
C TYR A 77 19.13 17.29 -16.81
N ASN A 78 19.87 18.09 -17.58
CA ASN A 78 19.37 19.32 -18.15
C ASN A 78 18.20 19.06 -19.12
N GLN A 79 18.28 18.00 -19.94
CA GLN A 79 17.19 17.58 -20.83
C GLN A 79 15.95 17.11 -20.06
N CYS A 80 16.10 16.38 -18.96
CA CYS A 80 14.97 15.87 -18.19
C CYS A 80 14.32 16.92 -17.25
N LEU A 81 15.10 17.87 -16.74
CA LEU A 81 14.62 18.88 -15.77
C LEU A 81 14.29 20.23 -16.42
N GLY A 82 14.84 20.48 -17.60
CA GLY A 82 14.92 21.82 -18.19
C GLY A 82 15.98 22.70 -17.51
N GLU A 83 16.51 23.64 -18.28
CA GLU A 83 17.64 24.50 -17.92
C GLU A 83 17.43 25.25 -16.61
N LEU A 84 16.24 25.83 -16.41
CA LEU A 84 15.95 26.64 -15.23
C LEU A 84 15.98 25.81 -13.94
N ILE A 85 15.42 24.59 -13.96
CA ILE A 85 15.40 23.71 -12.79
C ILE A 85 16.80 23.14 -12.57
N ALA A 86 17.45 22.65 -13.62
CA ALA A 86 18.80 22.09 -13.54
C ALA A 86 19.79 23.10 -12.93
N GLN A 87 19.75 24.38 -13.34
CA GLN A 87 20.58 25.45 -12.77
C GLN A 87 20.28 25.73 -11.29
N LYS A 88 18.99 25.75 -10.90
CA LYS A 88 18.60 25.96 -9.49
C LYS A 88 19.09 24.81 -8.61
N LEU A 89 18.89 23.56 -9.04
CA LEU A 89 19.33 22.39 -8.29
C LEU A 89 20.86 22.29 -8.23
N HIS A 90 21.56 22.61 -9.33
CA HIS A 90 23.02 22.66 -9.35
C HIS A 90 23.59 23.65 -8.32
N LYS A 91 23.01 24.85 -8.21
CA LYS A 91 23.41 25.84 -7.19
C LYS A 91 23.22 25.31 -5.76
N ILE A 92 22.11 24.62 -5.50
CA ILE A 92 21.85 24.00 -4.18
C ILE A 92 22.92 22.93 -3.87
N ILE A 93 23.26 22.09 -4.84
CA ILE A 93 24.28 21.05 -4.68
C ILE A 93 25.67 21.64 -4.43
N VAL A 94 26.10 22.62 -5.24
CA VAL A 94 27.39 23.28 -5.08
C VAL A 94 27.50 23.96 -3.71
N ASN A 95 26.44 24.63 -3.26
CA ASN A 95 26.37 25.25 -1.94
C ASN A 95 26.43 24.22 -0.80
N CYS A 96 25.98 22.98 -1.01
CA CYS A 96 26.10 21.93 0.00
C CYS A 96 27.51 21.29 0.01
N GLN A 97 28.15 21.19 -1.16
CA GLN A 97 29.51 20.67 -1.28
C GLN A 97 30.57 21.59 -0.65
N SER A 98 30.31 22.89 -0.53
CA SER A 98 31.20 23.82 0.19
C SER A 98 31.18 23.64 1.70
N TYR A 99 30.08 23.12 2.30
CA TYR A 99 30.04 22.77 3.73
C TYR A 99 30.89 21.53 4.07
N ASN A 100 31.07 20.61 3.12
CA ASN A 100 31.94 19.44 3.29
C ASN A 100 33.44 19.76 3.26
N LYS A 101 33.84 21.02 3.03
CA LYS A 101 35.23 21.48 3.11
C LYS A 101 35.66 21.98 4.50
N VAL A 102 34.80 21.92 5.51
CA VAL A 102 35.22 22.22 6.89
C VAL A 102 36.27 21.18 7.29
N SER A 103 37.53 21.63 7.37
CA SER A 103 38.69 20.76 7.49
C SER A 103 38.63 19.92 8.76
N VAL A 104 38.73 18.61 8.60
CA VAL A 104 39.20 17.72 9.66
C VAL A 104 40.69 18.00 9.86
N HIS A 105 41.03 19.14 10.47
CA HIS A 105 42.33 19.34 11.09
C HIS A 105 42.22 18.86 12.53
N THR A 106 42.29 17.54 12.71
CA THR A 106 42.65 16.95 13.99
C THR A 106 44.17 16.78 14.02
N PRO A 107 44.89 17.42 14.94
CA PRO A 107 46.33 17.21 15.08
C PRO A 107 46.60 15.78 15.53
N ASN A 108 47.61 15.16 14.91
CA ASN A 108 48.14 13.83 15.14
C ASN A 108 48.07 13.36 16.61
N THR A 109 46.97 12.70 16.99
CA THR A 109 46.89 11.93 18.23
C THR A 109 46.20 10.61 17.94
N THR A 110 47.02 9.57 17.88
CA THR A 110 46.67 8.15 17.83
C THR A 110 45.88 7.76 19.08
N THR A 111 44.56 7.87 19.03
CA THR A 111 43.59 7.02 19.75
C THR A 111 42.21 7.25 19.16
N LEU A 112 41.83 6.42 18.17
CA LEU A 112 40.48 6.40 17.60
C LEU A 112 39.52 5.70 18.57
N LEU A 113 38.73 6.48 19.29
CA LEU A 113 37.48 6.00 19.88
C LEU A 113 36.40 5.92 18.79
N PRO A 114 35.48 4.93 18.82
CA PRO A 114 34.42 4.74 17.80
C PRO A 114 33.43 5.92 17.65
N GLY A 115 33.44 6.88 18.58
CA GLY A 115 32.47 7.98 18.62
C GLY A 115 32.68 9.08 17.57
N SER A 116 33.89 9.25 17.01
CA SER A 116 34.18 10.34 16.05
C SER A 116 33.57 10.09 14.66
N ASN A 117 33.44 8.82 14.24
CA ASN A 117 32.80 8.46 12.97
C ASN A 117 31.28 8.60 13.02
N ILE A 118 30.65 8.40 14.17
CA ILE A 118 29.19 8.52 14.34
C ILE A 118 28.79 9.99 14.17
N PHE A 119 29.52 10.91 14.80
CA PHE A 119 29.24 12.34 14.74
C PHE A 119 29.41 12.93 13.33
N ALA A 120 30.45 12.50 12.60
CA ALA A 120 30.65 12.91 11.20
C ALA A 120 29.56 12.36 10.27
N THR A 121 29.09 11.13 10.54
CA THR A 121 28.01 10.51 9.76
C THR A 121 26.67 11.21 10.01
N GLU A 122 26.37 11.54 11.27
CA GLU A 122 25.15 12.27 11.65
C GLU A 122 25.11 13.69 11.07
N GLN A 123 26.25 14.40 11.07
CA GLN A 123 26.37 15.71 10.40
C GLN A 123 26.17 15.60 8.89
N LEU A 124 26.73 14.57 8.25
CA LEU A 124 26.56 14.31 6.83
C LEU A 124 25.11 13.98 6.48
N GLU A 125 24.44 13.16 7.28
CA GLU A 125 23.01 12.83 7.08
C GLU A 125 22.12 14.05 7.30
N THR A 126 22.42 14.87 8.30
CA THR A 126 21.72 16.14 8.54
C THR A 126 21.87 17.09 7.34
N ALA A 127 23.08 17.21 6.78
CA ALA A 127 23.34 18.00 5.59
C ALA A 127 22.59 17.46 4.36
N LEU A 128 22.62 16.14 4.11
CA LEU A 128 21.91 15.51 3.01
C LEU A 128 20.38 15.68 3.11
N ASN A 129 19.81 15.56 4.30
CA ASN A 129 18.39 15.79 4.55
C ASN A 129 18.00 17.27 4.32
N ALA A 130 18.86 18.20 4.74
CA ALA A 130 18.68 19.62 4.46
C ALA A 130 18.73 19.91 2.95
N THR A 131 19.68 19.31 2.22
CA THR A 131 19.76 19.41 0.76
C THR A 131 18.50 18.86 0.10
N HIS A 132 18.04 17.66 0.47
CA HIS A 132 16.84 17.04 -0.08
C HIS A 132 15.61 17.93 0.13
N LYS A 133 15.42 18.47 1.34
CA LYS A 133 14.34 19.40 1.66
C LYS A 133 14.39 20.66 0.77
N GLN A 134 15.56 21.23 0.54
CA GLN A 134 15.71 22.40 -0.33
C GLN A 134 15.43 22.08 -1.81
N LEU A 135 15.82 20.91 -2.31
CA LEU A 135 15.53 20.47 -3.69
C LEU A 135 14.01 20.31 -3.90
N VAL A 136 13.31 19.70 -2.94
CA VAL A 136 11.84 19.53 -2.98
C VAL A 136 11.13 20.90 -2.94
N LEU A 137 11.58 21.82 -2.09
CA LEU A 137 11.02 23.18 -2.02
C LEU A 137 11.24 23.95 -3.33
N ALA A 138 12.41 23.81 -3.95
CA ALA A 138 12.72 24.46 -5.23
C ALA A 138 11.82 23.96 -6.37
N LEU A 139 11.58 22.65 -6.46
CA LEU A 139 10.63 22.08 -7.44
C LEU A 139 9.20 22.54 -7.17
N THR A 140 8.77 22.49 -5.92
CA THR A 140 7.42 22.93 -5.51
C THR A 140 7.18 24.39 -5.89
N SER A 141 8.16 25.27 -5.65
CA SER A 141 8.12 26.67 -6.06
C SER A 141 8.07 26.83 -7.59
N HIS A 142 8.84 26.02 -8.33
CA HIS A 142 8.84 26.05 -9.79
C HIS A 142 7.46 25.67 -10.37
N TRP A 143 6.87 24.57 -9.89
CA TRP A 143 5.53 24.16 -10.32
C TRP A 143 4.45 25.19 -9.98
N ASN A 144 4.52 25.82 -8.81
CA ASN A 144 3.62 26.91 -8.41
C ASN A 144 3.74 28.15 -9.31
N THR A 145 4.87 28.34 -9.99
CA THR A 145 5.11 29.48 -10.89
C THR A 145 4.60 29.19 -12.31
N TYR A 146 4.72 27.94 -12.78
CA TYR A 146 4.32 27.54 -14.13
C TYR A 146 2.85 27.11 -14.24
N ASN A 147 2.22 26.71 -13.14
CA ASN A 147 0.78 26.60 -13.01
C ASN A 147 0.34 27.58 -11.91
N PRO A 148 0.18 28.88 -12.21
CA PRO A 148 -0.44 29.78 -11.25
C PRO A 148 -1.81 29.18 -10.95
N LYS A 149 -2.04 28.82 -9.69
CA LYS A 149 -3.34 28.30 -9.23
C LYS A 149 -4.44 29.13 -9.91
N PRO A 150 -5.48 28.53 -10.53
CA PRO A 150 -6.70 29.30 -10.76
C PRO A 150 -7.05 29.94 -9.42
N LYS A 151 -7.46 31.23 -9.41
CA LYS A 151 -7.82 31.97 -8.19
C LYS A 151 -8.97 31.26 -7.47
N CYS A 152 -8.66 30.19 -6.77
CA CYS A 152 -9.51 29.55 -5.81
C CYS A 152 -9.19 30.26 -4.50
N GLN A 153 -10.05 31.20 -4.14
CA GLN A 153 -10.13 31.72 -2.78
C GLN A 153 -10.66 30.60 -1.87
N SER A 154 -9.89 29.53 -1.67
CA SER A 154 -10.14 28.63 -0.56
C SER A 154 -9.20 29.03 0.57
N LYS A 155 -9.79 29.56 1.65
CA LYS A 155 -9.13 29.68 2.94
C LYS A 155 -8.55 28.31 3.27
N VAL A 156 -7.22 28.24 3.40
CA VAL A 156 -6.56 27.07 3.99
C VAL A 156 -7.06 26.98 5.43
N ALA A 157 -8.04 26.09 5.65
CA ALA A 157 -8.46 25.71 6.99
C ALA A 157 -7.43 24.71 7.52
N THR A 158 -6.58 25.17 8.44
CA THR A 158 -5.73 24.31 9.24
C THR A 158 -6.64 23.41 10.08
N ILE A 159 -6.64 22.10 9.82
CA ILE A 159 -7.39 21.13 10.63
C ILE A 159 -6.53 20.80 11.85
N ASN A 160 -7.01 21.14 13.04
CA ASN A 160 -6.44 20.69 14.31
C ASN A 160 -7.11 19.36 14.69
N LEU A 161 -6.41 18.23 14.49
CA LEU A 161 -6.81 16.96 15.10
C LEU A 161 -6.18 16.86 16.49
N LYS A 162 -6.98 16.95 17.55
CA LYS A 162 -6.54 16.66 18.92
C LYS A 162 -6.87 15.21 19.29
N PRO A 163 -5.96 14.47 19.93
CA PRO A 163 -6.28 13.17 20.51
C PRO A 163 -7.22 13.38 21.71
N VAL A 164 -8.29 12.58 21.82
CA VAL A 164 -9.22 12.62 22.95
C VAL A 164 -9.30 11.24 23.59
N ASP A 165 -9.37 11.25 24.93
CA ASP A 165 -9.30 10.13 25.85
C ASP A 165 -10.36 9.03 25.63
N ILE A 166 -9.96 7.78 25.87
CA ILE A 166 -10.71 6.56 25.58
C ILE A 166 -11.61 6.21 26.77
N GLY A 167 -12.88 6.63 26.71
CA GLY A 167 -13.93 6.29 27.68
C GLY A 167 -14.78 5.09 27.24
N SER A 168 -15.15 4.25 28.22
CA SER A 168 -15.90 2.99 28.08
C SER A 168 -17.36 3.14 27.63
N LYS A 169 -17.82 2.15 26.85
CA LYS A 169 -19.18 1.87 26.35
C LYS A 169 -19.64 2.70 25.14
N GLY A 170 -19.76 2.00 24.01
CA GLY A 170 -20.73 2.30 22.95
C GLY A 170 -20.52 3.55 22.10
N SER A 171 -19.40 4.27 22.19
CA SER A 171 -19.21 5.51 21.42
C SER A 171 -18.40 5.32 20.14
N THR A 172 -19.08 5.62 19.04
CA THR A 172 -18.61 5.76 17.65
C THR A 172 -17.89 7.09 17.45
N PHE A 173 -16.87 7.13 16.58
CA PHE A 173 -16.34 8.37 16.03
C PHE A 173 -16.66 8.46 14.53
N ILE A 174 -17.38 9.50 14.14
CA ILE A 174 -17.53 9.97 12.75
C ILE A 174 -16.71 11.25 12.64
N VAL A 175 -15.89 11.38 11.60
CA VAL A 175 -15.46 12.70 11.11
C VAL A 175 -16.38 13.03 9.93
N SER A 176 -17.40 13.85 10.16
CA SER A 176 -18.30 14.32 9.12
C SER A 176 -18.06 15.80 8.83
N ASP A 177 -17.80 16.05 7.54
CA ASP A 177 -18.04 17.23 6.71
C ASP A 177 -17.40 18.58 7.03
N PHE A 178 -17.07 19.31 5.94
CA PHE A 178 -17.72 20.59 5.67
C PHE A 178 -17.85 20.89 4.16
N GLY A 179 -19.10 21.15 3.73
CA GLY A 179 -19.35 21.66 2.38
C GLY A 179 -20.76 22.06 1.91
N ASN A 180 -21.86 22.04 2.69
CA ASN A 180 -22.97 23.00 2.48
C ASN A 180 -24.04 23.00 3.59
N LYS A 181 -24.44 24.19 4.03
CA LYS A 181 -25.58 24.40 4.94
C LYS A 181 -26.86 24.32 4.12
N ASN A 182 -27.71 23.34 4.44
CA ASN A 182 -29.14 23.50 4.77
C ASN A 182 -29.84 22.14 4.66
N HIS A 183 -30.72 21.87 5.64
CA HIS A 183 -31.55 20.66 5.82
C HIS A 183 -30.87 19.46 6.50
N LEU A 184 -30.62 19.62 7.81
CA LEU A 184 -30.57 18.50 8.75
C LEU A 184 -32.00 18.01 8.98
N ASN A 185 -32.35 16.86 8.42
CA ASN A 185 -33.36 15.98 8.99
C ASN A 185 -32.69 14.66 9.41
N LYS A 186 -33.05 14.23 10.61
CA LYS A 186 -32.42 13.19 11.43
C LYS A 186 -32.61 11.78 10.85
N ASN A 187 -31.56 10.97 10.98
CA ASN A 187 -31.52 9.56 11.42
C ASN A 187 -30.45 8.79 10.65
N LEU A 188 -29.28 8.57 11.25
CA LEU A 188 -28.29 7.59 10.79
C LEU A 188 -27.56 6.98 11.99
N ASP A 189 -28.08 5.85 12.47
CA ASP A 189 -27.48 4.96 13.46
C ASP A 189 -26.37 4.10 12.80
N SER A 190 -25.22 4.68 12.45
CA SER A 190 -24.11 3.91 11.85
C SER A 190 -22.78 4.06 12.62
N PRO A 191 -22.20 2.96 13.14
CA PRO A 191 -21.03 3.01 14.03
C PRO A 191 -19.67 2.79 13.31
N TYR A 192 -19.14 3.73 12.51
CA TYR A 192 -17.80 3.56 11.87
C TYR A 192 -16.96 4.85 11.73
N ILE A 193 -15.63 4.70 11.83
CA ILE A 193 -14.64 5.73 11.44
C ILE A 193 -14.38 5.60 9.94
N GLY A 194 -15.03 6.43 9.12
CA GLY A 194 -14.72 6.58 7.71
C GLY A 194 -13.88 7.83 7.45
N LEU A 195 -12.78 7.70 6.70
CA LEU A 195 -12.05 8.84 6.15
C LEU A 195 -12.58 9.15 4.75
N HIS A 196 -13.04 10.37 4.50
CA HIS A 196 -13.60 10.78 3.20
C HIS A 196 -12.50 11.34 2.27
N PHE A 197 -12.41 10.84 1.03
CA PHE A 197 -11.47 11.34 0.02
C PHE A 197 -12.21 11.92 -1.19
N GLU A 198 -11.62 12.96 -1.81
CA GLU A 198 -12.02 13.47 -3.13
C GLU A 198 -11.08 12.86 -4.19
N HIS A 199 -11.62 12.52 -5.36
CA HIS A 199 -11.02 11.64 -6.39
C HIS A 199 -9.66 12.06 -6.99
N ASP A 200 -9.20 13.29 -6.76
CA ASP A 200 -7.92 13.81 -7.30
C ASP A 200 -6.80 13.87 -6.26
N ARG A 201 -6.99 13.28 -5.07
CA ARG A 201 -6.05 13.47 -3.95
C ARG A 201 -5.34 12.17 -3.57
N THR A 202 -4.01 12.23 -3.60
CA THR A 202 -3.14 11.26 -2.94
C THR A 202 -3.31 11.36 -1.41
N PHE A 203 -3.05 10.27 -0.70
CA PHE A 203 -3.04 10.29 0.77
C PHE A 203 -2.05 11.35 1.28
N THR A 204 -2.52 12.21 2.19
CA THR A 204 -1.62 13.09 2.95
C THR A 204 -0.79 12.26 3.92
N LEU A 205 0.39 12.75 4.33
CA LEU A 205 1.21 12.06 5.34
C LEU A 205 0.43 11.81 6.65
N GLU A 206 -0.36 12.79 7.09
CA GLU A 206 -1.22 12.66 8.26
C GLU A 206 -2.30 11.56 8.06
N GLY A 207 -2.92 11.51 6.87
CA GLY A 207 -3.87 10.45 6.54
C GLY A 207 -3.22 9.07 6.54
N LEU A 208 -2.00 8.96 6.03
CA LEU A 208 -1.19 7.74 6.08
C LEU A 208 -0.88 7.31 7.52
N ASP A 209 -0.50 8.26 8.38
CA ASP A 209 -0.25 8.00 9.82
C ASP A 209 -1.48 7.51 10.55
N ILE A 210 -2.63 8.14 10.31
CA ILE A 210 -3.91 7.73 10.92
C ILE A 210 -4.24 6.30 10.49
N VAL A 211 -4.20 6.00 9.19
CA VAL A 211 -4.49 4.67 8.68
C VAL A 211 -3.51 3.64 9.24
N HIS A 212 -2.21 3.93 9.23
CA HIS A 212 -1.18 3.04 9.75
C HIS A 212 -1.41 2.72 11.24
N ASN A 213 -1.69 3.74 12.06
CA ASN A 213 -1.98 3.57 13.47
C ASN A 213 -3.25 2.73 13.71
N ILE A 214 -4.30 2.94 12.93
CA ILE A 214 -5.54 2.16 13.02
C ILE A 214 -5.29 0.70 12.65
N ILE A 215 -4.59 0.42 11.54
CA ILE A 215 -4.25 -0.95 11.13
C ILE A 215 -3.38 -1.62 12.20
N ASN A 216 -2.41 -0.92 12.78
CA ASN A 216 -1.58 -1.50 13.84
C ASN A 216 -2.36 -1.81 15.12
N ASN A 217 -3.33 -0.96 15.47
CA ASN A 217 -4.10 -1.10 16.71
C ASN A 217 -5.27 -2.07 16.58
N LEU A 218 -6.11 -1.91 15.55
CA LEU A 218 -7.35 -2.66 15.35
C LEU A 218 -7.21 -3.79 14.33
N GLY A 219 -6.26 -3.68 13.40
CA GLY A 219 -5.99 -4.67 12.37
C GLY A 219 -6.75 -4.44 11.06
N PHE A 220 -7.65 -3.47 11.00
CA PHE A 220 -8.37 -3.08 9.77
C PHE A 220 -8.81 -1.62 9.81
N VAL A 221 -9.10 -1.04 8.65
CA VAL A 221 -9.65 0.30 8.45
C VAL A 221 -10.58 0.32 7.23
N VAL A 222 -11.50 1.28 7.21
CA VAL A 222 -12.29 1.62 6.02
C VAL A 222 -11.94 3.02 5.55
N ILE A 223 -11.71 3.14 4.24
CA ILE A 223 -11.37 4.39 3.58
C ILE A 223 -12.52 4.70 2.61
N LYS A 224 -13.25 5.78 2.84
CA LYS A 224 -14.50 6.08 2.14
C LYS A 224 -14.25 6.87 0.86
N ASN A 225 -15.03 6.57 -0.18
CA ASN A 225 -15.06 7.29 -1.47
C ASN A 225 -13.67 7.42 -2.14
N VAL A 226 -12.86 6.37 -2.09
CA VAL A 226 -11.54 6.37 -2.76
C VAL A 226 -11.70 6.27 -4.28
N LEU A 227 -12.66 5.48 -4.75
CA LEU A 227 -12.95 5.30 -6.17
C LEU A 227 -14.26 6.01 -6.55
N SER A 228 -14.31 6.54 -7.77
CA SER A 228 -15.52 7.11 -8.36
C SER A 228 -16.51 6.04 -8.78
N GLU A 229 -17.76 6.45 -8.95
CA GLU A 229 -18.77 5.62 -9.60
C GLU A 229 -18.31 5.18 -11.00
N GLU A 230 -17.62 6.04 -11.74
CA GLU A 230 -17.04 5.70 -13.06
C GLU A 230 -15.95 4.63 -12.96
N HIS A 231 -15.05 4.72 -11.97
CA HIS A 231 -14.02 3.70 -11.73
C HIS A 231 -14.68 2.37 -11.34
N ILE A 232 -15.68 2.40 -10.46
CA ILE A 232 -16.44 1.21 -10.09
C ILE A 232 -17.12 0.61 -11.32
N GLN A 233 -17.82 1.40 -12.13
CA GLN A 233 -18.48 0.91 -13.33
C GLN A 233 -17.48 0.30 -14.32
N THR A 234 -16.33 0.96 -14.53
CA THR A 234 -15.26 0.42 -15.38
C THR A 234 -14.76 -0.93 -14.89
N ILE A 235 -14.60 -1.12 -13.57
CA ILE A 235 -14.21 -2.41 -12.98
C ILE A 235 -15.33 -3.45 -13.17
N ARG A 236 -16.60 -3.07 -12.98
CA ARG A 236 -17.76 -3.95 -13.15
C ARG A 236 -17.90 -4.42 -14.59
N ASP A 237 -17.76 -3.52 -15.56
CA ASP A 237 -17.81 -3.81 -17.00
C ASP A 237 -16.65 -4.73 -17.40
N CYS A 238 -15.44 -4.44 -16.89
CA CYS A 238 -14.27 -5.28 -17.10
C CYS A 238 -14.48 -6.73 -16.60
N LEU A 239 -15.29 -6.93 -15.57
CA LEU A 239 -15.53 -8.22 -14.91
C LEU A 239 -16.88 -8.86 -15.28
N ASN A 240 -17.64 -8.28 -16.21
CA ASN A 240 -18.97 -8.76 -16.63
C ASN A 240 -19.94 -8.97 -15.43
N LEU A 241 -20.03 -7.98 -14.52
CA LEU A 241 -20.85 -8.05 -13.29
C LEU A 241 -22.30 -7.59 -13.49
N ASP A 242 -22.84 -7.71 -14.69
CA ASP A 242 -24.22 -7.37 -15.05
C ASP A 242 -25.20 -8.54 -14.82
N ARG A 243 -24.70 -9.70 -14.40
CA ARG A 243 -25.50 -10.93 -14.23
C ARG A 243 -26.00 -11.11 -12.80
N ALA A 244 -27.16 -11.76 -12.67
CA ALA A 244 -27.87 -11.92 -11.39
C ALA A 244 -27.26 -12.99 -10.46
N GLN A 245 -26.53 -13.98 -10.97
CA GLN A 245 -25.95 -15.07 -10.17
C GLN A 245 -24.42 -15.08 -10.23
N ALA A 246 -23.78 -15.44 -9.12
CA ALA A 246 -22.32 -15.56 -9.03
C ALA A 246 -21.78 -16.56 -10.06
N ARG A 247 -22.52 -17.65 -10.29
CA ARG A 247 -22.13 -18.69 -11.24
C ARG A 247 -22.06 -18.16 -12.67
N ASP A 248 -23.03 -17.36 -13.09
CA ASP A 248 -23.09 -16.88 -14.46
C ASP A 248 -21.95 -15.90 -14.75
N VAL A 249 -21.61 -15.06 -13.77
CA VAL A 249 -20.42 -14.19 -13.82
C VAL A 249 -19.16 -15.04 -13.91
N ALA A 250 -18.99 -16.03 -13.03
CA ALA A 250 -17.81 -16.89 -13.01
C ALA A 250 -17.62 -17.64 -14.34
N PHE A 251 -18.70 -18.14 -14.95
CA PHE A 251 -18.64 -18.75 -16.28
C PHE A 251 -18.26 -17.75 -17.36
N SER A 252 -18.81 -16.54 -17.35
CA SER A 252 -18.44 -15.49 -18.31
C SER A 252 -16.93 -15.20 -18.27
N ILE A 253 -16.37 -15.12 -17.06
CA ILE A 253 -14.94 -14.87 -16.85
C ILE A 253 -14.08 -16.04 -17.34
N LEU A 254 -14.51 -17.28 -17.09
CA LEU A 254 -13.83 -18.48 -17.56
C LEU A 254 -13.90 -18.66 -19.09
N GLU A 255 -15.01 -18.25 -19.71
CA GLU A 255 -15.17 -18.25 -21.18
C GLU A 255 -14.23 -17.24 -21.85
N GLU A 256 -14.05 -16.06 -21.25
CA GLU A 256 -13.11 -15.05 -21.74
C GLU A 256 -11.64 -15.44 -21.48
N ASP A 257 -11.35 -16.03 -20.31
CA ASP A 257 -10.00 -16.48 -19.95
C ASP A 257 -10.01 -17.80 -19.18
N SER A 258 -9.75 -18.89 -19.91
CA SER A 258 -9.66 -20.25 -19.36
C SER A 258 -8.53 -20.47 -18.33
N ASN A 259 -7.60 -19.53 -18.17
CA ASN A 259 -6.56 -19.60 -17.13
C ASN A 259 -7.05 -19.14 -15.76
N VAL A 260 -8.24 -18.54 -15.68
CA VAL A 260 -8.85 -18.18 -14.39
C VAL A 260 -9.19 -19.45 -13.64
N ASN A 261 -8.80 -19.50 -12.36
CA ASN A 261 -9.18 -20.59 -11.46
C ASN A 261 -10.39 -20.16 -10.62
N ALA A 262 -11.52 -20.82 -10.78
CA ALA A 262 -12.73 -20.58 -9.98
C ALA A 262 -12.96 -21.71 -8.98
N ALA A 263 -13.10 -21.36 -7.70
CA ALA A 263 -13.31 -22.32 -6.62
C ALA A 263 -14.46 -21.91 -5.70
N LYS A 264 -15.16 -22.90 -5.15
CA LYS A 264 -16.23 -22.70 -4.17
C LYS A 264 -15.78 -23.20 -2.79
N TYR A 265 -15.48 -22.28 -1.89
CA TYR A 265 -15.01 -22.60 -0.54
C TYR A 265 -16.15 -22.68 0.48
N THR A 266 -17.20 -21.88 0.29
CA THR A 266 -18.39 -21.89 1.14
C THR A 266 -19.66 -21.98 0.32
N ARG A 267 -20.77 -22.34 0.96
CA ARG A 267 -22.06 -22.42 0.28
C ARG A 267 -22.45 -21.03 -0.24
N GLY A 268 -22.58 -20.92 -1.55
CA GLY A 268 -22.99 -19.69 -2.24
C GLY A 268 -21.87 -18.67 -2.46
N ARG A 269 -20.58 -19.00 -2.24
CA ARG A 269 -19.48 -18.10 -2.66
C ARG A 269 -18.54 -18.75 -3.65
N ILE A 270 -18.27 -18.04 -4.73
CA ILE A 270 -17.29 -18.42 -5.75
C ILE A 270 -16.15 -17.40 -5.69
N VAL A 271 -14.93 -17.90 -5.66
CA VAL A 271 -13.72 -17.10 -5.71
C VAL A 271 -13.02 -17.38 -7.03
N CYS A 272 -12.86 -16.35 -7.85
CA CYS A 272 -12.13 -16.41 -9.12
C CYS A 272 -10.75 -15.80 -8.92
N SER A 273 -9.68 -16.58 -9.11
CA SER A 273 -8.30 -16.07 -9.05
C SER A 273 -7.90 -15.48 -10.39
N LEU A 274 -7.63 -14.16 -10.37
CA LEU A 274 -7.38 -13.34 -11.55
C LEU A 274 -5.89 -13.02 -11.74
N ARG A 275 -5.04 -13.34 -10.75
CA ARG A 275 -3.60 -13.09 -10.86
C ARG A 275 -2.97 -14.00 -11.92
N GLY A 276 -2.11 -13.44 -12.77
CA GLY A 276 -1.46 -14.20 -13.85
C GLY A 276 -2.37 -14.51 -15.05
N THR A 277 -3.57 -13.94 -15.09
CA THR A 277 -4.50 -14.04 -16.22
C THR A 277 -4.55 -12.71 -16.99
N THR A 278 -5.32 -12.64 -18.06
CA THR A 278 -5.55 -11.40 -18.82
C THR A 278 -6.18 -10.30 -17.95
N TYR A 279 -6.99 -10.66 -16.96
CA TYR A 279 -7.60 -9.74 -16.00
C TYR A 279 -6.58 -9.09 -15.07
N ASP A 280 -5.49 -9.76 -14.70
CA ASP A 280 -4.39 -9.15 -13.93
C ASP A 280 -3.91 -7.88 -14.63
N THR A 281 -3.64 -7.95 -15.93
CA THR A 281 -3.15 -6.79 -16.70
C THR A 281 -4.17 -5.64 -16.73
N LYS A 282 -5.46 -5.95 -16.89
CA LYS A 282 -6.54 -4.95 -16.92
C LYS A 282 -6.72 -4.28 -15.56
N LEU A 283 -6.72 -5.06 -14.48
CA LEU A 283 -7.06 -4.60 -13.13
C LEU A 283 -5.86 -4.05 -12.35
N ARG A 284 -4.63 -4.43 -12.71
CA ARG A 284 -3.41 -4.03 -11.99
C ARG A 284 -3.25 -2.51 -11.86
N ARG A 285 -3.79 -1.71 -12.77
CA ARG A 285 -3.71 -0.24 -12.67
C ARG A 285 -4.57 0.33 -11.55
N VAL A 286 -5.66 -0.34 -11.18
CA VAL A 286 -6.58 0.11 -10.12
C VAL A 286 -5.85 0.30 -8.79
N GLN A 287 -4.78 -0.46 -8.52
CA GLN A 287 -4.04 -0.31 -7.27
C GLN A 287 -3.34 1.03 -7.05
N MET A 288 -3.21 1.87 -8.10
CA MET A 288 -2.56 3.18 -7.96
C MET A 288 -3.18 4.03 -6.85
N PHE A 289 -4.48 3.87 -6.59
CA PHE A 289 -5.20 4.64 -5.57
C PHE A 289 -4.72 4.36 -4.15
N TRP A 290 -4.25 3.15 -3.83
CA TRP A 290 -3.78 2.77 -2.49
C TRP A 290 -2.30 2.35 -2.43
N THR A 291 -1.58 2.40 -3.55
CA THR A 291 -0.14 2.06 -3.58
C THR A 291 0.71 2.91 -2.62
N PRO A 292 0.52 4.25 -2.51
CA PRO A 292 1.26 5.05 -1.53
C PRO A 292 1.04 4.57 -0.09
N LEU A 293 -0.20 4.15 0.23
CA LEU A 293 -0.54 3.60 1.53
C LEU A 293 0.22 2.30 1.80
N LEU A 294 0.27 1.37 0.84
CA LEU A 294 0.99 0.11 0.99
C LEU A 294 2.47 0.32 1.28
N HIS A 295 3.13 1.23 0.54
CA HIS A 295 4.53 1.55 0.78
C HIS A 295 4.78 2.22 2.14
N TYR A 296 3.77 2.90 2.68
CA TYR A 296 3.82 3.51 4.00
C TYR A 296 3.65 2.48 5.13
N VAL A 297 2.61 1.64 5.05
CA VAL A 297 2.26 0.67 6.12
C VAL A 297 3.03 -0.64 6.05
N MET A 298 3.64 -0.92 4.90
CA MET A 298 4.55 -2.05 4.70
C MET A 298 5.92 -1.54 4.27
N PRO A 299 6.65 -0.81 5.14
CA PRO A 299 7.94 -0.27 4.77
C PRO A 299 8.87 -1.42 4.38
N ARG A 300 9.57 -1.24 3.26
CA ARG A 300 10.73 -2.08 2.94
C ARG A 300 11.75 -1.83 4.05
N SER A 301 12.45 -2.86 4.52
CA SER A 301 13.52 -2.67 5.52
C SER A 301 14.62 -1.79 4.93
N ILE A 302 14.53 -0.49 5.15
CA ILE A 302 15.65 0.44 4.91
C ILE A 302 16.70 0.25 6.04
N ALA A 303 16.30 -0.31 7.18
CA ALA A 303 17.12 -0.51 8.37
C ALA A 303 18.15 -1.66 8.29
N SER A 304 18.25 -2.34 7.15
CA SER A 304 19.24 -3.39 6.93
C SER A 304 19.86 -3.24 5.55
N PHE A 305 20.57 -2.11 5.34
CA PHE A 305 21.68 -2.06 4.41
C PHE A 305 22.95 -2.46 5.19
N PRO A 306 23.30 -3.76 5.27
CA PRO A 306 24.68 -4.09 5.57
C PRO A 306 25.53 -3.45 4.47
N GLN A 307 26.69 -2.92 4.84
CA GLN A 307 27.68 -2.28 3.96
C GLN A 307 28.24 -3.23 2.87
N ASN A 308 27.67 -4.44 2.73
CA ASN A 308 28.06 -5.45 1.76
C ASN A 308 26.95 -5.64 0.72
N ARG A 309 27.36 -5.57 -0.56
CA ARG A 309 26.58 -5.47 -1.80
C ARG A 309 25.70 -6.69 -2.13
N GLN A 310 24.74 -7.00 -1.28
CA GLN A 310 23.56 -7.79 -1.65
C GLN A 310 22.37 -7.12 -0.99
N MET A 311 21.62 -6.32 -1.76
CA MET A 311 20.24 -6.02 -1.39
C MET A 311 19.56 -7.37 -1.17
N SER A 312 19.26 -7.74 0.07
CA SER A 312 18.47 -8.94 0.28
C SER A 312 17.09 -8.66 -0.29
N LEU A 313 16.74 -9.37 -1.36
CA LEU A 313 15.42 -9.35 -2.03
C LEU A 313 14.26 -9.68 -1.07
N GLU A 314 14.60 -10.08 0.14
CA GLU A 314 13.75 -10.63 1.20
C GLU A 314 12.55 -9.74 1.51
N LYS A 315 12.71 -8.41 1.61
CA LYS A 315 11.57 -7.51 1.95
C LYS A 315 11.02 -6.70 0.78
N SER A 316 11.03 -7.27 -0.42
CA SER A 316 10.30 -6.68 -1.55
C SER A 316 8.81 -6.99 -1.45
N LEU A 317 7.97 -5.98 -1.68
CA LEU A 317 6.52 -6.13 -1.73
C LEU A 317 6.10 -6.67 -3.09
N TYR A 318 5.12 -7.57 -3.11
CA TYR A 318 4.48 -8.01 -4.34
C TYR A 318 2.99 -8.28 -4.08
N ILE A 319 2.20 -8.25 -5.16
CA ILE A 319 0.80 -8.67 -5.12
C ILE A 319 0.80 -10.19 -5.09
N SER A 320 0.38 -10.80 -3.99
CA SER A 320 0.29 -12.25 -3.87
C SER A 320 -0.98 -12.79 -4.52
N TRP A 321 -2.13 -12.13 -4.35
CA TRP A 321 -3.39 -12.53 -4.97
C TRP A 321 -4.18 -11.33 -5.51
N ILE A 322 -4.90 -11.58 -6.60
CA ILE A 322 -6.01 -10.74 -7.08
C ILE A 322 -7.18 -11.70 -7.26
N ASN A 323 -8.21 -11.56 -6.43
CA ASN A 323 -9.35 -12.47 -6.43
C ASN A 323 -10.64 -11.66 -6.57
N LEU A 324 -11.56 -12.15 -7.39
CA LEU A 324 -12.95 -11.71 -7.40
C LEU A 324 -13.76 -12.67 -6.53
N ILE A 325 -14.43 -12.13 -5.50
CA ILE A 325 -15.32 -12.87 -4.61
C ILE A 325 -16.75 -12.57 -5.01
N LEU A 326 -17.47 -13.60 -5.43
CA LEU A 326 -18.87 -13.52 -5.84
C LEU A 326 -19.72 -14.26 -4.81
N SER A 327 -20.67 -13.55 -4.20
CA SER A 327 -21.58 -14.08 -3.20
C SER A 327 -22.99 -14.18 -3.78
N ASP A 328 -23.45 -15.40 -4.02
CA ASP A 328 -24.84 -15.66 -4.40
C ASP A 328 -25.80 -15.13 -3.33
N PRO A 329 -27.07 -14.87 -3.72
CA PRO A 329 -28.18 -14.75 -2.79
C PRO A 329 -28.20 -15.91 -1.78
N LEU A 330 -28.47 -15.61 -0.52
CA LEU A 330 -28.53 -16.58 0.58
C LEU A 330 -27.23 -17.38 0.81
N SER A 331 -26.07 -16.83 0.40
CA SER A 331 -24.77 -17.44 0.70
C SER A 331 -24.49 -17.43 2.20
N ASP A 332 -24.03 -18.55 2.74
CA ASP A 332 -23.90 -18.79 4.20
C ASP A 332 -22.69 -18.05 4.81
N TYR A 333 -22.53 -17.97 6.12
CA TYR A 333 -21.32 -17.40 6.73
C TYR A 333 -20.05 -18.12 6.30
N GLU A 334 -18.97 -17.37 6.11
CA GLU A 334 -17.65 -17.99 6.10
C GLU A 334 -17.24 -18.42 7.49
N CYS A 335 -16.36 -19.42 7.53
CA CYS A 335 -15.65 -19.74 8.76
C CYS A 335 -14.69 -18.60 9.08
N TRP A 336 -14.51 -18.31 10.37
CA TRP A 336 -13.43 -17.43 10.81
C TRP A 336 -12.08 -17.98 10.36
N HIS A 337 -11.30 -17.14 9.70
CA HIS A 337 -9.97 -17.47 9.19
C HIS A 337 -9.10 -16.21 9.12
N ARG A 338 -7.82 -16.39 8.79
CA ARG A 338 -6.95 -15.30 8.32
C ARG A 338 -6.46 -15.64 6.92
N ASN A 339 -6.08 -14.63 6.14
CA ASN A 339 -5.55 -14.87 4.80
C ASN A 339 -4.14 -15.43 4.85
N ASN A 340 -3.34 -14.99 5.83
CA ASN A 340 -1.95 -15.39 5.96
C ASN A 340 -1.57 -15.56 7.44
N SER A 341 -0.53 -16.37 7.68
CA SER A 341 0.13 -16.50 8.98
C SER A 341 1.19 -15.41 9.21
N LYS A 342 1.67 -14.80 8.12
CA LYS A 342 2.64 -13.71 8.12
C LYS A 342 1.96 -12.38 7.83
N TYR A 343 2.62 -11.30 8.25
CA TYR A 343 2.12 -9.95 8.01
C TYR A 343 2.07 -9.65 6.52
N GLY A 344 0.90 -9.21 6.10
CA GLY A 344 0.57 -8.76 4.76
C GLY A 344 -0.56 -7.74 4.86
N ILE A 345 -0.88 -7.09 3.76
CA ILE A 345 -2.04 -6.20 3.68
C ILE A 345 -2.99 -6.73 2.63
N THR A 346 -4.26 -6.83 3.00
CA THR A 346 -5.35 -7.10 2.07
C THR A 346 -6.17 -5.84 1.88
N VAL A 347 -6.44 -5.52 0.61
CA VAL A 347 -7.31 -4.42 0.19
C VAL A 347 -8.51 -5.01 -0.52
N VAL A 348 -9.70 -4.67 -0.05
CA VAL A 348 -10.98 -5.10 -0.63
C VAL A 348 -11.67 -3.88 -1.21
N ILE A 349 -12.11 -4.02 -2.46
CA ILE A 349 -12.95 -3.06 -3.17
C ILE A 349 -14.35 -3.68 -3.25
N PRO A 350 -15.31 -3.19 -2.45
CA PRO A 350 -16.70 -3.55 -2.60
C PRO A 350 -17.19 -3.00 -3.95
N LEU A 351 -17.70 -3.88 -4.81
CA LEU A 351 -18.29 -3.47 -6.09
C LEU A 351 -19.81 -3.31 -5.98
N ASP A 352 -20.39 -3.79 -4.88
CA ASP A 352 -21.77 -3.66 -4.46
C ASP A 352 -21.86 -3.09 -3.03
N TYR A 353 -23.05 -2.66 -2.62
CA TYR A 353 -23.30 -2.33 -1.21
C TYR A 353 -23.15 -3.57 -0.33
N ARG A 354 -22.47 -3.40 0.81
CA ARG A 354 -22.32 -4.41 1.85
C ARG A 354 -22.84 -3.87 3.17
N THR A 355 -23.86 -4.54 3.69
CA THR A 355 -24.52 -4.26 4.96
C THR A 355 -24.57 -5.54 5.80
N ASP A 356 -25.18 -5.49 6.98
CA ASP A 356 -25.45 -6.71 7.77
C ASP A 356 -26.34 -7.72 7.04
N GLU A 357 -27.12 -7.26 6.06
CA GLU A 357 -28.00 -8.10 5.24
C GLU A 357 -27.34 -8.53 3.92
N ASP A 358 -26.34 -7.81 3.42
CA ASP A 358 -25.70 -8.07 2.11
C ASP A 358 -24.36 -8.80 2.20
N GLY A 359 -24.11 -9.52 3.30
CA GLY A 359 -22.90 -10.31 3.47
C GLY A 359 -21.64 -9.47 3.61
N ARG A 360 -21.64 -8.46 4.50
CA ARG A 360 -20.45 -7.68 4.87
C ARG A 360 -19.31 -8.52 5.44
N ILE A 361 -18.13 -7.92 5.58
CA ILE A 361 -17.00 -8.51 6.30
C ILE A 361 -17.13 -8.22 7.80
N GLU A 362 -16.91 -9.22 8.63
CA GLU A 362 -16.69 -9.10 10.07
C GLU A 362 -15.24 -9.34 10.43
N PHE A 363 -14.71 -8.55 11.35
CA PHE A 363 -13.38 -8.67 11.91
C PHE A 363 -13.42 -8.91 13.42
N ILE A 364 -12.42 -9.60 13.98
CA ILE A 364 -12.18 -9.61 15.42
C ILE A 364 -10.93 -8.76 15.70
N PRO A 365 -11.08 -7.53 16.22
CA PRO A 365 -9.95 -6.63 16.45
C PRO A 365 -8.88 -7.23 17.36
N TYR A 366 -7.64 -6.75 17.23
CA TYR A 366 -6.46 -7.17 18.02
C TYR A 366 -5.92 -8.58 17.71
N THR A 367 -6.64 -9.41 16.95
CA THR A 367 -6.25 -10.80 16.65
C THR A 367 -5.10 -10.94 15.65
N HIS A 368 -4.73 -9.83 14.99
CA HIS A 368 -3.57 -9.72 14.08
C HIS A 368 -2.25 -9.58 14.82
N SER A 369 -2.27 -9.26 16.12
CA SER A 369 -1.06 -9.02 16.90
C SER A 369 -0.16 -10.26 16.91
N PRO A 370 1.16 -10.14 16.63
CA PRO A 370 2.06 -11.29 16.54
C PRO A 370 2.17 -12.09 17.85
N ASN A 371 1.89 -11.44 18.99
CA ASN A 371 1.89 -12.06 20.31
C ASN A 371 0.49 -12.28 20.87
N PHE A 372 -0.55 -12.35 20.03
CA PHE A 372 -1.94 -12.48 20.47
C PHE A 372 -2.12 -13.61 21.51
N ASN A 373 -1.65 -14.82 21.22
CA ASN A 373 -1.78 -15.98 22.12
C ASN A 373 -0.93 -15.88 23.41
N ARG A 374 0.04 -14.96 23.46
CA ARG A 374 0.94 -14.77 24.62
C ARG A 374 0.59 -13.56 25.47
N ASN A 375 -0.24 -12.66 24.93
CA ASN A 375 -0.59 -11.41 25.59
C ASN A 375 -2.06 -11.44 26.01
N SER A 376 -2.31 -11.74 27.29
CA SER A 376 -3.65 -11.78 27.87
C SER A 376 -4.42 -10.47 27.70
N LYS A 377 -3.75 -9.32 27.60
CA LYS A 377 -4.41 -8.04 27.32
C LYS A 377 -5.03 -8.02 25.93
N ASN A 378 -4.35 -8.53 24.91
CA ASN A 378 -4.87 -8.55 23.55
C ASN A 378 -6.05 -9.52 23.42
N ILE A 379 -5.98 -10.68 24.07
CA ILE A 379 -7.10 -11.63 24.15
C ILE A 379 -8.31 -10.97 24.84
N LEU A 380 -8.08 -10.36 26.00
CA LEU A 380 -9.15 -9.66 26.73
C LEU A 380 -9.74 -8.50 25.92
N ASN A 381 -8.92 -7.75 25.20
CA ASN A 381 -9.40 -6.67 24.33
C ASN A 381 -10.22 -7.21 23.16
N ALA A 382 -9.79 -8.30 22.52
CA ALA A 382 -10.55 -8.98 21.49
C ALA A 382 -11.90 -9.51 22.02
N ILE A 383 -11.91 -10.11 23.21
CA ILE A 383 -13.14 -10.58 23.87
C ILE A 383 -14.06 -9.40 24.22
N LYS A 384 -13.55 -8.32 24.80
CA LYS A 384 -14.36 -7.15 25.15
C LYS A 384 -14.94 -6.46 23.92
N LYS A 385 -14.18 -6.42 22.83
CA LYS A 385 -14.60 -5.74 21.60
C LYS A 385 -15.54 -6.60 20.75
N GLY A 386 -15.30 -7.91 20.71
CA GLY A 386 -16.11 -8.86 19.91
C GLY A 386 -15.94 -8.69 18.40
N PRO A 387 -16.77 -9.40 17.60
CA PRO A 387 -16.89 -9.18 16.17
C PRO A 387 -17.35 -7.77 15.83
N VAL A 388 -16.72 -7.18 14.83
CA VAL A 388 -17.08 -5.89 14.26
C VAL A 388 -17.35 -6.10 12.77
N GLY A 389 -18.63 -6.06 12.39
CA GLY A 389 -19.05 -5.99 10.99
C GLY A 389 -18.71 -4.65 10.39
N VAL A 390 -18.58 -4.56 9.06
CA VAL A 390 -18.17 -3.31 8.39
C VAL A 390 -19.09 -3.01 7.21
N ASP A 391 -19.86 -1.94 7.31
CA ASP A 391 -20.77 -1.52 6.24
C ASP A 391 -20.06 -0.59 5.25
N VAL A 392 -20.14 -0.93 3.97
CA VAL A 392 -19.44 -0.24 2.88
C VAL A 392 -20.33 -0.13 1.65
N LYS A 393 -20.06 0.89 0.86
CA LYS A 393 -20.69 1.11 -0.44
C LYS A 393 -19.65 1.01 -1.55
N PRO A 394 -20.07 0.86 -2.82
CA PRO A 394 -19.15 0.97 -3.94
C PRO A 394 -18.38 2.29 -3.88
N GLY A 395 -17.08 2.23 -4.13
CA GLY A 395 -16.17 3.38 -4.02
C GLY A 395 -15.35 3.40 -2.73
N ASP A 396 -15.79 2.71 -1.68
CA ASP A 396 -15.02 2.55 -0.45
C ASP A 396 -13.88 1.51 -0.63
N LEU A 397 -12.90 1.53 0.26
CA LEU A 397 -11.90 0.47 0.43
C LEU A 397 -11.93 -0.08 1.85
N ILE A 398 -11.82 -1.39 1.99
CA ILE A 398 -11.48 -2.02 3.27
C ILE A 398 -10.01 -2.42 3.19
N VAL A 399 -9.19 -1.96 4.13
CA VAL A 399 -7.77 -2.31 4.21
C VAL A 399 -7.52 -2.99 5.52
N TYR A 400 -6.95 -4.19 5.51
CA TYR A 400 -6.69 -4.95 6.73
C TYR A 400 -5.39 -5.73 6.70
N ASN A 401 -4.87 -5.99 7.90
CA ASN A 401 -3.73 -6.84 8.13
C ASN A 401 -4.12 -8.30 7.85
N SER A 402 -3.43 -8.98 6.93
CA SER A 402 -3.77 -10.33 6.49
C SER A 402 -3.74 -11.40 7.59
N THR A 403 -3.21 -11.08 8.79
CA THR A 403 -3.24 -11.94 9.99
C THR A 403 -4.44 -11.67 10.92
N ILE A 404 -5.34 -10.74 10.61
CA ILE A 404 -6.55 -10.54 11.41
C ILE A 404 -7.57 -11.67 11.17
N LEU A 405 -8.23 -12.13 12.24
CA LEU A 405 -9.38 -13.02 12.12
C LEU A 405 -10.56 -12.26 11.51
N HIS A 406 -11.05 -12.76 10.39
CA HIS A 406 -12.18 -12.19 9.67
C HIS A 406 -13.04 -13.28 9.02
N ARG A 407 -14.20 -12.88 8.51
CA ARG A 407 -15.10 -13.70 7.70
C ARG A 407 -16.08 -12.82 6.93
N TYR A 408 -16.58 -13.29 5.80
CA TYR A 408 -17.82 -12.77 5.24
C TYR A 408 -19.05 -13.28 6.01
N THR A 409 -20.04 -12.41 6.24
CA THR A 409 -21.35 -12.77 6.78
C THR A 409 -22.28 -13.26 5.68
N MET A 410 -23.43 -13.80 6.10
CA MET A 410 -24.45 -14.28 5.16
C MET A 410 -24.97 -13.15 4.25
N ASN A 411 -25.05 -13.41 2.95
CA ASN A 411 -25.79 -12.55 2.03
C ASN A 411 -27.27 -12.91 2.10
N LYS A 412 -28.06 -12.20 2.90
CA LYS A 412 -29.52 -12.40 3.05
C LYS A 412 -30.32 -11.79 1.90
N SER A 413 -29.70 -10.93 1.09
CA SER A 413 -30.35 -10.30 -0.06
C SER A 413 -30.64 -11.30 -1.19
N PHE A 414 -31.45 -10.84 -2.14
CA PHE A 414 -31.77 -11.56 -3.37
C PHE A 414 -30.81 -11.23 -4.53
N ASP A 415 -29.80 -10.40 -4.28
CA ASP A 415 -28.84 -9.98 -5.29
C ASP A 415 -27.49 -10.67 -5.07
N CYS A 416 -26.79 -10.97 -6.17
CA CYS A 416 -25.38 -11.33 -6.10
C CYS A 416 -24.55 -10.12 -5.66
N LYS A 417 -23.55 -10.36 -4.81
CA LYS A 417 -22.66 -9.32 -4.31
C LYS A 417 -21.20 -9.65 -4.62
N SER A 418 -20.46 -8.65 -5.07
CA SER A 418 -19.13 -8.83 -5.65
C SER A 418 -18.10 -7.95 -4.96
N ASP A 419 -16.95 -8.53 -4.63
CA ASP A 419 -15.80 -7.81 -4.07
C ASP A 419 -14.54 -8.16 -4.86
N LEU A 420 -13.72 -7.16 -5.17
CA LEU A 420 -12.39 -7.36 -5.74
C LEU A 420 -11.34 -7.24 -4.63
N VAL A 421 -10.53 -8.28 -4.46
CA VAL A 421 -9.59 -8.41 -3.35
C VAL A 421 -8.16 -8.46 -3.88
N TYR A 422 -7.32 -7.55 -3.39
CA TYR A 422 -5.88 -7.54 -3.59
C TYR A 422 -5.19 -7.93 -2.30
N GLN A 423 -4.24 -8.87 -2.39
CA GLN A 423 -3.38 -9.21 -1.26
C GLN A 423 -1.93 -8.87 -1.59
N TYR A 424 -1.26 -8.26 -0.63
CA TYR A 424 0.13 -7.82 -0.70
C TYR A 424 0.93 -8.50 0.41
N ASP A 425 2.01 -9.16 0.04
CA ASP A 425 2.90 -9.85 0.95
C ASP A 425 4.36 -9.47 0.64
N TYR A 426 5.27 -9.76 1.57
CA TYR A 426 6.71 -9.71 1.29
C TYR A 426 7.18 -10.99 0.60
N VAL A 427 8.18 -10.88 -0.27
CA VAL A 427 8.76 -12.02 -0.99
C VAL A 427 9.36 -13.08 -0.05
N ASP A 428 9.90 -12.69 1.11
CA ASP A 428 10.35 -13.62 2.15
C ASP A 428 9.21 -14.24 2.99
N SER A 429 8.02 -13.66 2.88
CA SER A 429 6.80 -14.13 3.51
C SER A 429 5.80 -14.61 2.47
N VAL A 430 6.27 -15.40 1.48
CA VAL A 430 5.39 -16.06 0.52
C VAL A 430 4.31 -16.78 1.32
N PRO A 431 3.01 -16.53 1.09
CA PRO A 431 1.97 -17.23 1.81
C PRO A 431 2.10 -18.73 1.54
N PRO A 432 2.32 -19.59 2.54
CA PRO A 432 1.46 -20.74 2.65
C PRO A 432 0.11 -20.21 3.12
N GLY A 433 -0.95 -20.47 2.33
CA GLY A 433 -2.31 -20.42 2.85
C GLY A 433 -2.35 -21.20 4.17
N GLN A 434 -3.12 -20.70 5.14
CA GLN A 434 -3.21 -21.34 6.45
C GLN A 434 -3.42 -22.85 6.30
N GLY A 435 -2.48 -23.66 6.80
CA GLY A 435 -2.64 -25.11 6.76
C GLY A 435 -3.93 -25.53 7.48
N ARG A 436 -4.51 -26.68 7.12
CA ARG A 436 -5.81 -27.14 7.66
C ARG A 436 -5.90 -27.06 9.20
N LEU A 437 -4.82 -27.39 9.91
CA LEU A 437 -4.77 -27.31 11.37
C LEU A 437 -4.88 -25.87 11.89
N HIS A 438 -4.22 -24.92 11.22
CA HIS A 438 -4.27 -23.52 11.60
C HIS A 438 -5.66 -22.92 11.31
N PHE A 439 -6.27 -23.29 10.20
CA PHE A 439 -7.65 -22.94 9.89
C PHE A 439 -8.63 -23.45 10.97
N MET A 440 -8.48 -24.71 11.41
CA MET A 440 -9.31 -25.28 12.47
C MET A 440 -9.07 -24.57 13.82
N TYR A 441 -7.83 -24.22 14.13
CA TYR A 441 -7.47 -23.44 15.31
C TYR A 441 -8.17 -22.07 15.29
N ASP A 442 -8.06 -21.33 14.20
CA ASP A 442 -8.65 -20.00 14.05
C ASP A 442 -10.18 -20.04 14.17
N LYS A 443 -10.81 -21.06 13.59
CA LYS A 443 -12.25 -21.31 13.76
C LYS A 443 -12.66 -21.52 15.22
N LEU A 444 -11.90 -22.30 15.98
CA LEU A 444 -12.18 -22.56 17.41
C LEU A 444 -11.91 -21.32 18.26
N LEU A 445 -10.78 -20.66 18.05
CA LEU A 445 -10.37 -19.46 18.75
C LEU A 445 -11.40 -18.34 18.58
N ALA A 446 -11.82 -18.07 17.35
CA ALA A 446 -12.83 -17.06 17.08
C ALA A 446 -14.16 -17.40 17.76
N LYS A 447 -14.63 -18.65 17.66
CA LYS A 447 -15.85 -19.09 18.37
C LYS A 447 -15.76 -18.86 19.88
N LEU A 448 -14.61 -19.13 20.50
CA LEU A 448 -14.39 -18.88 21.91
C LEU A 448 -14.45 -17.38 22.23
N ILE A 449 -13.77 -16.54 21.44
CA ILE A 449 -13.81 -15.08 21.61
C ILE A 449 -15.24 -14.57 21.51
N VAL A 450 -15.99 -14.99 20.48
CA VAL A 450 -17.39 -14.58 20.27
C VAL A 450 -18.30 -15.08 21.40
N PHE A 451 -18.08 -16.29 21.89
CA PHE A 451 -18.83 -16.82 23.03
C PHE A 451 -18.54 -16.02 24.31
N CYS A 452 -17.27 -15.78 24.63
CA CYS A 452 -16.85 -15.01 25.81
C CYS A 452 -17.29 -13.54 25.73
N ASN A 453 -17.36 -12.95 24.53
CA ASN A 453 -17.81 -11.58 24.33
C ASN A 453 -19.25 -11.37 24.83
N LYS A 454 -20.11 -12.39 24.83
CA LYS A 454 -21.50 -12.30 25.34
C LYS A 454 -21.60 -12.01 26.85
N PHE A 455 -20.50 -12.11 27.59
CA PHE A 455 -20.44 -11.85 29.02
C PHE A 455 -19.89 -10.46 29.38
N TYR A 456 -19.56 -9.64 28.37
CA TYR A 456 -19.16 -8.24 28.50
C TYR A 456 -20.23 -7.33 27.92
#